data_AF-A0A955MTL8-F1
#
_entry.id   AF-A0A955MTL8-F1
#
_cell.length_a   1.000
_cell.length_b   1.000
_cell.length_c   1.000
_cell.angle_alpha   90.00
_cell.angle_beta   90.00
_cell.angle_gamma   90.00
#
_symmetry.space_group_name_H-M   'P 1'
#
loop_
_entity.id
_entity.type
_entity.pdbx_description
1 polymer ?
#
loop_
_entity_poly.entity_id
_entity_poly.type
_entity_poly.pdbx_seq_one_letter_code
_entity_poly.pdbx_strand_id
1 'polypeptide(L)'
;YGFIEEYPVARGYRDARISRIYEGTNEINRLNISGYLFGRAMKGRLALIPEVQKIQEAVLNPIEPYDGGGKPLSDVAEAVFNSKRILLFVSGVLSQKFMPELDKLTQEQEALSWMADIITQIYALESTYLRALKRIQSGDSNASQHEDVARYQMALSTAIIEDCAKSLIDGYFEDDSRRTNLSILKKFSKWPHVNTVEIGRRIAQAAIDREDYPFAII
;
A
#
# COMPACT_ATOMS: atom_id res chain seq x y z
N TYR A 1 14.05 -0.29 30.84
CA TYR A 1 14.72 1.04 30.80
C TYR A 1 14.05 2.08 29.89
N GLY A 2 13.14 1.74 28.97
CA GLY A 2 12.62 2.72 27.98
C GLY A 2 11.65 3.81 28.46
N PHE A 3 11.27 3.83 29.74
CA PHE A 3 10.42 4.88 30.34
C PHE A 3 11.22 5.84 31.24
N ILE A 4 12.50 5.57 31.45
CA ILE A 4 13.37 6.35 32.34
C ILE A 4 14.02 7.45 31.50
N GLU A 5 13.92 8.71 31.96
CA GLU A 5 14.42 9.90 31.22
C GLU A 5 15.94 9.89 30.99
N GLU A 6 16.69 9.06 31.73
CA GLU A 6 18.12 8.86 31.52
C GLU A 6 18.45 8.12 30.21
N TYR A 7 17.51 7.36 29.64
CA TYR A 7 17.73 6.60 28.41
C TYR A 7 17.26 7.39 27.18
N PRO A 8 18.07 7.50 26.10
CA PRO A 8 17.74 8.30 24.91
C PRO A 8 16.42 7.93 24.24
N VAL A 9 15.98 6.67 24.34
CA VAL A 9 14.72 6.20 23.76
C VAL A 9 13.49 6.89 24.35
N ALA A 10 13.52 7.29 25.63
CA ALA A 10 12.41 8.01 26.27
C ALA A 10 12.20 9.37 25.59
N ARG A 11 13.29 10.09 25.31
CA ARG A 11 13.26 11.33 24.53
C ARG A 11 12.81 11.08 23.10
N GLY A 12 13.39 10.09 22.42
CA GLY A 12 13.02 9.75 21.03
C GLY A 12 11.53 9.44 20.86
N TYR A 13 10.92 8.74 21.81
CA TYR A 13 9.48 8.45 21.79
C TYR A 13 8.63 9.73 21.93
N ARG A 14 8.98 10.63 22.87
CA ARG A 14 8.26 11.90 23.07
C ARG A 14 8.38 12.79 21.84
N ASP A 15 9.59 12.90 21.29
CA ASP A 15 9.88 13.76 20.13
C ASP A 15 9.16 13.27 18.87
N ALA A 16 9.01 11.95 18.68
CA ALA A 16 8.28 11.39 17.53
C ALA A 16 6.79 11.74 17.50
N ARG A 17 6.18 12.17 18.62
CA ARG A 17 4.73 12.42 18.70
C ARG A 17 4.30 13.64 17.88
N ILE A 18 5.14 14.69 17.83
CA ILE A 18 4.81 15.95 17.16
C ILE A 18 4.83 15.81 15.63
N SER A 19 5.61 14.86 15.11
CA SER A 19 5.73 14.60 13.66
C SER A 19 4.42 14.19 13.00
N ARG A 20 3.42 13.76 13.77
CA ARG A 20 2.07 13.42 13.27
C ARG A 20 1.11 14.61 13.20
N ILE A 21 1.55 15.78 13.67
CA ILE A 21 0.74 16.99 13.83
C ILE A 21 1.33 18.15 13.02
N TYR A 22 2.66 18.30 13.07
CA TYR A 22 3.38 19.35 12.34
C TYR A 22 3.46 19.04 10.82
N GLU A 23 3.59 20.07 9.98
CA GLU A 23 3.47 20.00 8.49
C GLU A 23 2.10 19.49 7.99
N GLY A 24 1.05 19.86 8.73
CA GLY A 24 -0.29 19.34 8.54
C GLY A 24 -0.48 18.03 9.28
N THR A 25 -1.62 17.89 9.96
CA THR A 25 -1.91 16.64 10.69
C THR A 25 -1.98 15.46 9.72
N ASN A 26 -1.67 14.25 10.19
CA ASN A 26 -1.77 13.06 9.36
C ASN A 26 -3.16 12.91 8.73
N GLU A 27 -4.22 13.32 9.42
CA GLU A 27 -5.60 13.28 8.93
C GLU A 27 -5.78 14.22 7.73
N ILE A 28 -5.31 15.47 7.82
CA ILE A 28 -5.37 16.41 6.68
C ILE A 28 -4.50 15.93 5.51
N ASN A 29 -3.31 15.39 5.80
CA ASN A 29 -2.42 14.85 4.77
C ASN A 29 -3.05 13.66 4.05
N ARG A 30 -3.79 12.77 4.75
CA ARG A 30 -4.56 11.69 4.10
C ARG A 30 -5.62 12.23 3.15
N LEU A 31 -6.44 13.19 3.61
CA LEU A 31 -7.47 13.80 2.77
C LEU A 31 -6.86 14.46 1.52
N ASN A 32 -5.71 15.11 1.67
CA ASN A 32 -4.98 15.70 0.55
C ASN A 32 -4.49 14.64 -0.45
N ILE A 33 -3.92 13.51 0.00
CA ILE A 33 -3.44 12.45 -0.90
C ILE A 33 -4.55 11.97 -1.84
N SER A 34 -5.70 11.59 -1.28
CA SER A 34 -6.84 11.13 -2.06
C SER A 34 -7.42 12.26 -2.91
N GLY A 35 -7.62 13.44 -2.32
CA GLY A 35 -8.15 14.62 -3.01
C GLY A 35 -7.31 15.04 -4.23
N TYR A 36 -5.99 15.00 -4.13
CA TYR A 36 -5.09 15.29 -5.25
C TYR A 36 -5.20 14.26 -6.37
N LEU A 37 -5.29 12.97 -6.03
CA LEU A 37 -5.43 11.90 -7.02
C LEU A 37 -6.72 12.08 -7.85
N PHE A 38 -7.86 12.21 -7.17
CA PHE A 38 -9.16 12.40 -7.84
C PHE A 38 -9.24 13.75 -8.55
N GLY A 39 -8.75 14.83 -7.92
CA GLY A 39 -8.72 16.15 -8.53
C GLY A 39 -7.89 16.21 -9.82
N ARG A 40 -6.78 15.47 -9.90
CA ARG A 40 -5.99 15.35 -11.16
C ARG A 40 -6.69 14.47 -12.19
N ALA A 41 -7.35 13.40 -11.77
CA ALA A 41 -8.14 12.54 -12.65
C ALA A 41 -9.29 13.29 -13.32
N MET A 42 -10.09 14.03 -12.53
CA MET A 42 -11.23 14.81 -13.04
C MET A 42 -10.81 15.95 -13.98
N LYS A 43 -9.63 16.54 -13.75
CA LYS A 43 -9.04 17.56 -14.64
C LYS A 43 -8.35 16.97 -15.88
N GLY A 44 -8.41 15.66 -16.10
CA GLY A 44 -7.75 14.98 -17.22
C GLY A 44 -6.22 14.99 -17.17
N ARG A 45 -5.61 15.39 -16.05
CA ARG A 45 -4.14 15.45 -15.88
C ARG A 45 -3.54 14.09 -15.51
N LEU A 46 -4.39 13.15 -15.12
CA LEU A 46 -4.05 11.76 -14.87
C LEU A 46 -5.11 10.90 -15.55
N ALA A 47 -4.69 9.97 -16.41
CA ALA A 47 -5.58 9.06 -17.13
C ALA A 47 -6.10 7.93 -16.22
N LEU A 48 -6.69 8.29 -15.07
CA LEU A 48 -7.19 7.33 -14.08
C LEU A 48 -8.56 6.76 -14.48
N ILE A 49 -9.45 7.60 -15.02
CA ILE A 49 -10.82 7.19 -15.38
C ILE A 49 -10.83 6.02 -16.38
N PRO A 50 -10.04 6.04 -17.48
CA PRO A 50 -9.99 4.91 -18.40
C PRO A 50 -9.47 3.63 -17.74
N GLU A 51 -8.49 3.72 -16.83
CA GLU A 51 -7.97 2.54 -16.11
C GLU A 51 -8.98 1.97 -15.12
N VAL A 52 -9.76 2.84 -14.45
CA VAL A 52 -10.88 2.40 -13.61
C VAL A 52 -11.93 1.68 -14.45
N GLN A 53 -12.30 2.21 -15.63
CA GLN A 53 -13.25 1.55 -16.54
C GLN A 53 -12.74 0.18 -16.99
N LYS A 54 -11.47 0.08 -17.42
CA LYS A 54 -10.86 -1.21 -17.78
C LYS A 54 -10.94 -2.23 -16.64
N ILE A 55 -10.66 -1.82 -15.41
CA ILE A 55 -10.76 -2.72 -14.25
C ILE A 55 -12.20 -3.13 -13.96
N GLN A 56 -13.15 -2.20 -14.06
CA GLN A 56 -14.59 -2.49 -13.88
C GLN A 56 -15.15 -3.45 -14.94
N GLU A 57 -14.64 -3.41 -16.17
CA GLU A 57 -14.96 -4.41 -17.20
C GLU A 57 -14.25 -5.75 -16.94
N ALA A 58 -12.98 -5.70 -16.53
CA ALA A 58 -12.17 -6.89 -16.29
C ALA A 58 -12.69 -7.76 -15.13
N VAL A 59 -13.37 -7.19 -14.11
CA VAL A 59 -13.91 -7.96 -12.99
C VAL A 59 -15.07 -8.89 -13.37
N LEU A 60 -15.71 -8.64 -14.52
CA LEU A 60 -16.74 -9.50 -15.11
C LEU A 60 -16.14 -10.76 -15.74
N ASN A 61 -14.85 -10.74 -16.04
CA ASN A 61 -14.11 -11.83 -16.65
C ASN A 61 -13.19 -12.55 -15.64
N PRO A 62 -12.67 -13.74 -15.97
CA PRO A 62 -11.55 -14.31 -15.23
C PRO A 62 -10.39 -13.31 -15.18
N ILE A 63 -9.90 -13.05 -13.96
CA ILE A 63 -8.80 -12.12 -13.77
C ILE A 63 -7.53 -12.76 -14.32
N GLU A 64 -6.95 -12.11 -15.33
CA GLU A 64 -5.65 -12.49 -15.85
C GLU A 64 -4.59 -12.41 -14.75
N PRO A 65 -3.79 -13.48 -14.56
CA PRO A 65 -2.70 -13.49 -13.60
C PRO A 65 -1.59 -12.55 -14.05
N TYR A 66 -0.77 -12.10 -13.11
CA TYR A 66 0.44 -11.36 -13.43
C TYR A 66 1.43 -12.28 -14.18
N ASP A 67 1.91 -11.84 -15.34
CA ASP A 67 2.74 -12.68 -16.22
C ASP A 67 4.22 -12.76 -15.80
N GLY A 68 4.65 -11.98 -14.80
CA GLY A 68 5.94 -12.10 -14.11
C GLY A 68 7.18 -11.74 -14.92
N GLY A 69 7.15 -12.01 -16.23
CA GLY A 69 8.27 -11.91 -17.17
C GLY A 69 9.55 -12.64 -16.74
N GLY A 70 9.48 -13.55 -15.76
CA GLY A 70 10.66 -14.20 -15.15
C GLY A 70 11.63 -13.24 -14.45
N LYS A 71 11.20 -12.02 -14.11
CA LYS A 71 12.08 -11.01 -13.50
C LYS A 71 12.35 -11.33 -12.03
N PRO A 72 13.52 -10.92 -11.47
CA PRO A 72 13.75 -10.99 -10.03
C PRO A 72 12.63 -10.30 -9.25
N LEU A 73 12.28 -10.85 -8.08
CA LEU A 73 11.19 -10.36 -7.23
C LEU A 73 9.83 -10.29 -7.95
N SER A 74 9.53 -11.28 -8.81
CA SER A 74 8.23 -11.34 -9.52
C SER A 74 7.04 -11.45 -8.57
N ASP A 75 7.22 -12.07 -7.41
CA ASP A 75 6.26 -12.12 -6.30
C ASP A 75 5.91 -10.72 -5.78
N VAL A 76 6.93 -9.91 -5.48
CA VAL A 76 6.72 -8.53 -5.02
C VAL A 76 6.12 -7.67 -6.12
N ALA A 77 6.54 -7.86 -7.37
CA ALA A 77 5.97 -7.17 -8.52
C ALA A 77 4.49 -7.50 -8.73
N GLU A 78 4.09 -8.78 -8.58
CA GLU A 78 2.71 -9.21 -8.60
C GLU A 78 1.88 -8.52 -7.51
N ALA A 79 2.41 -8.44 -6.29
CA ALA A 79 1.72 -7.76 -5.20
C ALA A 79 1.54 -6.26 -5.45
N VAL A 80 2.54 -5.57 -6.01
CA VAL A 80 2.40 -4.16 -6.43
C VAL A 80 1.31 -4.03 -7.50
N PHE A 81 1.34 -4.89 -8.51
CA PHE A 81 0.37 -4.90 -9.60
C PHE A 81 -1.06 -5.09 -9.08
N ASN A 82 -1.28 -6.11 -8.27
CA ASN A 82 -2.59 -6.40 -7.69
C ASN A 82 -3.05 -5.32 -6.69
N SER A 83 -2.15 -4.71 -5.93
CA SER A 83 -2.46 -3.59 -5.05
C SER A 83 -2.99 -2.38 -5.82
N LYS A 84 -2.39 -2.06 -6.97
CA LYS A 84 -2.89 -1.00 -7.87
C LYS A 84 -4.26 -1.34 -8.44
N ARG A 85 -4.51 -2.61 -8.78
CA ARG A 85 -5.85 -3.06 -9.22
C ARG A 85 -6.89 -2.92 -8.12
N ILE A 86 -6.54 -3.21 -6.86
CA ILE A 86 -7.42 -2.98 -5.71
C ILE A 86 -7.75 -1.49 -5.61
N LEU A 87 -6.76 -0.59 -5.68
CA LEU A 87 -6.99 0.86 -5.66
C LEU A 87 -7.95 1.30 -6.78
N LEU A 88 -7.73 0.85 -8.01
CA LEU A 88 -8.59 1.17 -9.16
C LEU A 88 -10.00 0.61 -9.00
N PHE A 89 -10.12 -0.63 -8.49
CA PHE A 89 -11.39 -1.27 -8.22
C PHE A 89 -12.19 -0.50 -7.16
N VAL A 90 -11.60 -0.21 -5.99
CA VAL A 90 -12.29 0.53 -4.91
C VAL A 90 -12.63 1.95 -5.33
N SER A 91 -11.78 2.59 -6.14
CA SER A 91 -12.07 3.90 -6.74
C SER A 91 -13.30 3.84 -7.66
N GLY A 92 -13.43 2.79 -8.47
CA GLY A 92 -14.56 2.60 -9.36
C GLY A 92 -15.88 2.34 -8.63
N VAL A 93 -15.90 1.46 -7.62
CA VAL A 93 -17.12 1.18 -6.86
C VAL A 93 -17.57 2.41 -6.05
N LEU A 94 -16.64 3.16 -5.45
CA LEU A 94 -16.97 4.43 -4.80
C LEU A 94 -17.51 5.45 -5.79
N SER A 95 -16.85 5.62 -6.94
CA SER A 95 -17.33 6.55 -7.98
C SER A 95 -18.73 6.20 -8.46
N GLN A 96 -19.07 4.91 -8.57
CA GLN A 96 -20.42 4.46 -8.91
C GLN A 96 -21.43 4.77 -7.79
N LYS A 97 -21.06 4.52 -6.53
CA LYS A 97 -21.93 4.82 -5.37
C LYS A 97 -22.25 6.32 -5.26
N PHE A 98 -21.27 7.18 -5.51
CA PHE A 98 -21.40 8.64 -5.42
C PHE A 98 -21.67 9.32 -6.76
N MET A 99 -21.89 8.57 -7.85
CA MET A 99 -22.07 9.09 -9.21
C MET A 99 -23.15 10.19 -9.35
N PRO A 100 -24.27 10.16 -8.61
CA PRO A 100 -25.25 11.25 -8.67
C PRO A 100 -24.70 12.60 -8.20
N GLU A 101 -23.69 12.59 -7.33
CA GLU A 101 -23.15 13.78 -6.65
C GLU A 101 -21.66 13.54 -6.31
N LEU A 102 -20.80 13.43 -7.32
CA LEU A 102 -19.38 13.08 -7.12
C LEU A 102 -18.65 14.06 -6.19
N ASP A 103 -19.10 15.31 -6.12
CA ASP A 103 -18.59 16.30 -5.16
C ASP A 103 -18.80 15.87 -3.70
N LYS A 104 -19.83 15.08 -3.39
CA LYS A 104 -20.03 14.52 -2.04
C LYS A 104 -18.93 13.53 -1.64
N LEU A 105 -18.33 12.81 -2.59
CA LEU A 105 -17.18 11.93 -2.28
C LEU A 105 -16.02 12.72 -1.64
N THR A 106 -15.87 14.00 -1.98
CA THR A 106 -14.83 14.85 -1.37
C THR A 106 -15.10 15.18 0.10
N GLN A 107 -16.31 14.94 0.59
CA GLN A 107 -16.73 15.15 1.97
C GLN A 107 -16.68 13.86 2.80
N GLU A 108 -16.54 12.70 2.16
CA GLU A 108 -16.49 11.37 2.78
C GLU A 108 -15.08 11.06 3.31
N GLN A 109 -14.75 11.61 4.49
CA GLN A 109 -13.40 11.55 5.05
C GLN A 109 -12.93 10.12 5.30
N GLU A 110 -13.82 9.21 5.68
CA GLU A 110 -13.53 7.80 5.93
C GLU A 110 -13.10 7.10 4.64
N ALA A 111 -13.88 7.22 3.56
CA ALA A 111 -13.51 6.70 2.24
C ALA A 111 -12.18 7.27 1.76
N LEU A 112 -11.99 8.59 1.87
CA LEU A 112 -10.76 9.25 1.46
C LEU A 112 -9.56 8.81 2.30
N SER A 113 -9.75 8.54 3.59
CA SER A 113 -8.70 8.07 4.50
C SER A 113 -8.26 6.64 4.16
N TRP A 114 -9.20 5.71 3.96
CA TRP A 114 -8.86 4.34 3.55
C TRP A 114 -8.16 4.32 2.18
N MET A 115 -8.60 5.14 1.23
CA MET A 115 -7.91 5.26 -0.05
C MET A 115 -6.50 5.83 0.10
N ALA A 116 -6.31 6.83 0.97
CA ALA A 116 -5.00 7.40 1.23
C ALA A 116 -4.05 6.39 1.86
N ASP A 117 -4.54 5.57 2.79
CA ASP A 117 -3.77 4.49 3.40
C ASP A 117 -3.39 3.42 2.35
N ILE A 118 -4.32 3.02 1.46
CA ILE A 118 -4.01 2.13 0.32
C ILE A 118 -2.91 2.73 -0.57
N ILE A 119 -3.04 4.00 -0.97
CA ILE A 119 -2.07 4.70 -1.81
C ILE A 119 -0.70 4.75 -1.13
N THR A 120 -0.67 5.05 0.16
CA THR A 120 0.55 5.12 0.97
C THR A 120 1.26 3.77 1.01
N GLN A 121 0.50 2.68 1.21
CA GLN A 121 1.06 1.33 1.21
C GLN A 121 1.57 0.90 -0.17
N ILE A 122 0.86 1.24 -1.25
CA ILE A 122 1.33 1.00 -2.62
C ILE A 122 2.65 1.73 -2.86
N TYR A 123 2.74 2.99 -2.46
CA TYR A 123 3.95 3.79 -2.61
C TYR A 123 5.13 3.20 -1.82
N ALA A 124 4.92 2.81 -0.56
CA ALA A 124 5.95 2.19 0.27
C ALA A 124 6.42 0.85 -0.31
N LEU A 125 5.48 0.00 -0.74
CA LEU A 125 5.76 -1.30 -1.33
C LEU A 125 6.54 -1.16 -2.65
N GLU A 126 6.04 -0.35 -3.58
CA GLU A 126 6.68 -0.16 -4.89
C GLU A 126 8.06 0.49 -4.75
N SER A 127 8.23 1.47 -3.86
CA SER A 127 9.53 2.10 -3.61
C SER A 127 10.55 1.10 -3.07
N THR A 128 10.13 0.24 -2.14
CA THR A 128 10.98 -0.80 -1.55
C THR A 128 11.35 -1.85 -2.60
N TYR A 129 10.38 -2.28 -3.39
CA TYR A 129 10.58 -3.20 -4.52
C TYR A 129 11.59 -2.66 -5.54
N LEU A 130 11.40 -1.43 -6.02
CA LEU A 130 12.28 -0.83 -7.02
C LEU A 130 13.70 -0.60 -6.47
N ARG A 131 13.83 -0.26 -5.18
CA ARG A 131 15.13 -0.15 -4.52
C ARG A 131 15.83 -1.51 -4.46
N ALA A 132 15.13 -2.58 -4.09
CA ALA A 132 15.70 -3.92 -4.06
C ALA A 132 16.09 -4.39 -5.47
N LEU A 133 15.23 -4.17 -6.46
CA LEU A 133 15.52 -4.52 -7.86
C LEU A 133 16.78 -3.81 -8.37
N LYS A 134 16.94 -2.51 -8.05
CA LYS A 134 18.14 -1.74 -8.41
C LYS A 134 19.42 -2.35 -7.80
N ARG A 135 19.35 -2.83 -6.55
CA ARG A 135 20.48 -3.44 -5.84
C ARG A 135 20.88 -4.79 -6.43
N ILE A 136 19.89 -5.60 -6.81
CA ILE A 136 20.11 -6.86 -7.55
C ILE A 136 20.81 -6.57 -8.87
N GLN A 137 20.28 -5.61 -9.64
CA GLN A 137 20.82 -5.25 -10.96
C GLN A 137 22.23 -4.66 -10.91
N SER A 138 22.59 -3.96 -9.82
CA SER A 138 23.94 -3.44 -9.63
C SER A 138 24.95 -4.48 -9.15
N GLY A 139 24.53 -5.73 -8.87
CA GLY A 139 25.40 -6.76 -8.30
C GLY A 139 25.86 -6.44 -6.88
N ASP A 140 25.03 -5.72 -6.11
CA ASP A 140 25.35 -5.34 -4.73
C ASP A 140 25.50 -6.60 -3.85
N SER A 141 26.57 -6.69 -3.05
CA SER A 141 26.79 -7.81 -2.14
C SER A 141 25.71 -7.94 -1.07
N ASN A 142 24.98 -6.86 -0.78
CA ASN A 142 23.85 -6.83 0.17
C ASN A 142 22.48 -6.94 -0.52
N ALA A 143 22.42 -7.31 -1.81
CA ALA A 143 21.15 -7.41 -2.55
C ALA A 143 20.14 -8.34 -1.86
N SER A 144 20.60 -9.45 -1.26
CA SER A 144 19.75 -10.41 -0.54
C SER A 144 19.02 -9.80 0.67
N GLN A 145 19.65 -8.87 1.40
CA GLN A 145 19.01 -8.18 2.52
C GLN A 145 17.91 -7.23 2.02
N HIS A 146 18.13 -6.59 0.86
CA HIS A 146 17.12 -5.73 0.24
C HIS A 146 15.93 -6.53 -0.28
N GLU A 147 16.17 -7.72 -0.83
CA GLU A 147 15.12 -8.66 -1.21
C GLU A 147 14.26 -9.10 -0.01
N ASP A 148 14.91 -9.44 1.10
CA ASP A 148 14.24 -9.81 2.36
C ASP A 148 13.31 -8.68 2.83
N VAL A 149 13.80 -7.43 2.85
CA VAL A 149 12.96 -6.28 3.22
C VAL A 149 11.82 -6.05 2.23
N ALA A 150 12.05 -6.22 0.92
CA ALA A 150 10.98 -6.07 -0.08
C ALA A 150 9.85 -7.08 0.15
N ARG A 151 10.17 -8.36 0.42
CA ARG A 151 9.17 -9.40 0.73
C ARG A 151 8.51 -9.18 2.09
N TYR A 152 9.24 -8.72 3.09
CA TYR A 152 8.66 -8.37 4.38
C TYR A 152 7.68 -7.19 4.27
N GLN A 153 8.08 -6.13 3.56
CA GLN A 153 7.23 -4.97 3.26
C GLN A 153 6.01 -5.38 2.45
N MET A 154 6.15 -6.30 1.49
CA MET A 154 5.02 -6.87 0.75
C MET A 154 3.97 -7.44 1.71
N ALA A 155 4.37 -8.33 2.62
CA ALA A 155 3.44 -8.95 3.56
C ALA A 155 2.73 -7.93 4.47
N LEU A 156 3.42 -6.87 4.91
CA LEU A 156 2.82 -5.81 5.72
C LEU A 156 1.84 -4.95 4.90
N SER A 157 2.28 -4.47 3.74
CA SER A 157 1.49 -3.55 2.93
C SER A 157 0.24 -4.22 2.37
N THR A 158 0.34 -5.46 1.89
CA THR A 158 -0.83 -6.16 1.31
C THR A 158 -1.91 -6.43 2.35
N ALA A 159 -1.53 -6.76 3.60
CA ALA A 159 -2.47 -6.93 4.70
C ALA A 159 -3.23 -5.63 5.01
N ILE A 160 -2.52 -4.49 5.08
CA ILE A 160 -3.15 -3.18 5.33
C ILE A 160 -4.04 -2.76 4.15
N ILE A 161 -3.60 -2.99 2.92
CA ILE A 161 -4.37 -2.66 1.70
C ILE A 161 -5.68 -3.45 1.67
N GLU A 162 -5.63 -4.75 1.96
CA GLU A 162 -6.81 -5.60 1.97
C GLU A 162 -7.79 -5.19 3.09
N ASP A 163 -7.28 -4.88 4.28
CA ASP A 163 -8.11 -4.42 5.41
C ASP A 163 -8.78 -3.06 5.13
N CYS A 164 -8.04 -2.11 4.56
CA CYS A 164 -8.59 -0.81 4.16
C CYS A 164 -9.65 -0.97 3.05
N ALA A 165 -9.37 -1.78 2.03
CA ALA A 165 -10.31 -2.02 0.93
C ALA A 165 -11.58 -2.73 1.43
N LYS A 166 -11.44 -3.70 2.34
CA LYS A 166 -12.56 -4.37 2.98
C LYS A 166 -13.38 -3.42 3.83
N SER A 167 -12.74 -2.61 4.69
CA SER A 167 -13.42 -1.62 5.54
C SER A 167 -14.22 -0.61 4.73
N LEU A 168 -13.66 -0.15 3.61
CA LEU A 168 -14.33 0.71 2.65
C LEU A 168 -15.55 0.01 2.02
N ILE A 169 -15.41 -1.24 1.58
CA ILE A 169 -16.54 -1.99 1.00
C ILE A 169 -17.64 -2.21 2.05
N ASP A 170 -17.27 -2.64 3.25
CA ASP A 170 -18.23 -2.91 4.33
C ASP A 170 -18.91 -1.64 4.84
N GLY A 171 -18.23 -0.49 4.84
CA GLY A 171 -18.80 0.80 5.26
C GLY A 171 -19.74 1.43 4.24
N TYR A 172 -19.63 1.05 2.95
CA TYR A 172 -20.38 1.70 1.88
C TYR A 172 -21.26 0.76 1.05
N PHE A 173 -21.30 -0.54 1.28
CA PHE A 173 -22.16 -1.43 0.51
C PHE A 173 -22.91 -2.41 1.41
N GLU A 174 -24.14 -2.76 1.03
CA GLU A 174 -24.98 -3.68 1.78
C GLU A 174 -25.36 -4.92 0.95
N ASP A 175 -25.82 -5.96 1.64
CA ASP A 175 -26.35 -7.20 1.06
C ASP A 175 -25.53 -7.78 -0.10
N ASP A 176 -26.16 -8.00 -1.26
CA ASP A 176 -25.57 -8.67 -2.42
C ASP A 176 -24.46 -7.83 -3.08
N SER A 177 -24.60 -6.50 -3.06
CA SER A 177 -23.56 -5.60 -3.58
C SER A 177 -22.28 -5.70 -2.77
N ARG A 178 -22.40 -5.77 -1.44
CA ARG A 178 -21.27 -5.97 -0.52
C ARG A 178 -20.59 -7.31 -0.77
N ARG A 179 -21.37 -8.39 -0.81
CA ARG A 179 -20.86 -9.76 -1.03
C ARG A 179 -20.14 -9.88 -2.37
N THR A 180 -20.69 -9.27 -3.42
CA THR A 180 -20.08 -9.24 -4.75
C THR A 180 -18.75 -8.50 -4.73
N ASN A 181 -18.71 -7.30 -4.13
CA ASN A 181 -17.49 -6.50 -4.05
C ASN A 181 -16.39 -7.20 -3.23
N LEU A 182 -16.74 -7.83 -2.11
CA LEU A 182 -15.79 -8.63 -1.31
C LEU A 182 -15.28 -9.86 -2.08
N SER A 183 -16.14 -10.52 -2.84
CA SER A 183 -15.72 -11.64 -3.69
C SER A 183 -14.76 -11.19 -4.78
N ILE A 184 -14.95 -10.00 -5.36
CA ILE A 184 -14.04 -9.42 -6.36
C ILE A 184 -12.71 -9.04 -5.70
N LEU A 185 -12.74 -8.36 -4.53
CA LEU A 185 -11.55 -8.02 -3.76
C LEU A 185 -10.69 -9.26 -3.48
N LYS A 186 -11.33 -10.39 -3.11
CA LYS A 186 -10.65 -11.67 -2.86
C LYS A 186 -9.91 -12.22 -4.09
N LYS A 187 -10.36 -11.90 -5.30
CA LYS A 187 -9.66 -12.32 -6.53
C LYS A 187 -8.35 -11.54 -6.71
N PHE A 188 -8.29 -10.27 -6.31
CA PHE A 188 -7.08 -9.44 -6.39
C PHE A 188 -6.12 -9.67 -5.21
N SER A 189 -6.64 -10.04 -4.05
CA SER A 189 -5.86 -10.25 -2.81
C SER A 189 -5.32 -11.68 -2.65
N LYS A 190 -5.07 -12.38 -3.76
CA LYS A 190 -4.33 -13.65 -3.74
C LYS A 190 -2.84 -13.35 -3.69
N TRP A 191 -2.34 -13.11 -2.48
CA TRP A 191 -0.96 -12.70 -2.27
C TRP A 191 0.02 -13.89 -2.35
N PRO A 192 1.23 -13.69 -2.89
CA PRO A 192 2.30 -14.67 -2.81
C PRO A 192 2.65 -15.01 -1.35
N HIS A 193 2.98 -16.28 -1.08
CA HIS A 193 3.38 -16.71 0.25
C HIS A 193 4.74 -16.12 0.65
N VAL A 194 4.83 -15.61 1.89
CA VAL A 194 6.07 -15.12 2.49
C VAL A 194 6.19 -15.66 3.90
N ASN A 195 7.32 -16.29 4.22
CA ASN A 195 7.68 -16.65 5.58
C ASN A 195 8.29 -15.44 6.32
N THR A 196 7.43 -14.59 6.85
CA THR A 196 7.84 -13.37 7.57
C THR A 196 8.64 -13.66 8.84
N VAL A 197 8.52 -14.85 9.43
CA VAL A 197 9.29 -15.25 10.62
C VAL A 197 10.76 -15.43 10.26
N GLU A 198 11.06 -16.19 9.21
CA GLU A 198 12.45 -16.42 8.79
C GLU A 198 13.09 -15.14 8.23
N ILE A 199 12.37 -14.41 7.39
CA ILE A 199 12.83 -13.13 6.84
C ILE A 199 13.09 -12.12 7.97
N GLY A 200 12.15 -12.00 8.91
CA GLY A 200 12.29 -11.10 10.06
C GLY A 200 13.51 -11.45 10.91
N ARG A 201 13.81 -12.74 11.12
CA ARG A 201 15.03 -13.17 11.83
C ARG A 201 16.30 -12.77 11.09
N ARG A 202 16.35 -12.92 9.76
CA ARG A 202 17.53 -12.50 8.96
C ARG A 202 17.74 -10.99 9.01
N ILE A 203 16.68 -10.20 8.87
CA ILE A 203 16.74 -8.73 8.97
C ILE A 203 17.19 -8.32 10.38
N ALA A 204 16.64 -8.94 11.43
CA ALA A 204 17.03 -8.67 12.80
C ALA A 204 18.49 -9.03 13.06
N GLN A 205 18.96 -10.18 12.59
CA GLN A 205 20.36 -10.59 12.73
C GLN A 205 21.29 -9.58 12.06
N ALA A 206 20.98 -9.12 10.85
CA ALA A 206 21.77 -8.10 10.16
C ALA A 206 21.83 -6.77 10.94
N ALA A 207 20.74 -6.38 11.61
CA ALA A 207 20.73 -5.19 12.45
C ALA A 207 21.54 -5.39 13.74
N ILE A 208 21.48 -6.58 14.35
CA ILE A 208 22.26 -6.94 15.55
C ILE A 208 23.75 -6.95 15.24
N ASP A 209 24.16 -7.60 14.15
CA ASP A 209 25.58 -7.70 13.74
C ASP A 209 26.20 -6.32 13.46
N ARG A 210 25.37 -5.35 13.05
CA ARG A 210 25.78 -3.98 12.78
C ARG A 210 25.63 -3.04 13.99
N GLU A 211 24.85 -3.43 14.99
CA GLU A 211 24.37 -2.58 16.09
C GLU A 211 23.71 -1.26 15.63
N ASP A 212 23.14 -1.25 14.42
CA ASP A 212 22.54 -0.08 13.77
C ASP A 212 21.58 -0.52 12.65
N TYR A 213 20.97 0.44 11.95
CA TYR A 213 20.17 0.18 10.76
C TYR A 213 21.00 -0.60 9.71
N PRO A 214 20.59 -1.81 9.31
CA PRO A 214 21.44 -2.75 8.58
C PRO A 214 21.84 -2.27 7.18
N PHE A 215 21.08 -1.33 6.60
CA PHE A 215 21.32 -0.83 5.25
C PHE A 215 22.14 0.46 5.27
N ALA A 216 23.18 0.52 4.44
CA ALA A 216 23.95 1.75 4.28
C ALA A 216 23.04 2.90 3.80
N ILE A 217 23.08 4.01 4.53
CA ILE A 217 22.54 5.30 4.09
C ILE A 217 23.62 5.88 3.18
N ILE A 218 23.34 5.98 1.87
CA ILE A 218 24.22 6.68 0.91
C ILE A 218 24.11 8.17 1.19
#